data_AF-A0A3S5ATJ2-F1
#
_entry.id   AF-A0A3S5ATJ2-F1
#
_cell.length_a   1.000
_cell.length_b   1.000
_cell.length_c   1.000
_cell.angle_alpha   90.00
_cell.angle_beta   90.00
_cell.angle_gamma   90.00
#
_symmetry.space_group_name_H-M   'P 1'
#
loop_
_entity.id
_entity.type
_entity.pdbx_description
1 polymer ?
#
loop_
_entity_poly.entity_id
_entity_poly.type
_entity_poly.pdbx_seq_one_letter_code
_entity_poly.pdbx_strand_id
1 'polypeptide(L)'
;FCAIVLSQVRNDDHPKLTSLCHSIIKDHQPFERLEIKKADLLEMFAYNQFKLRILKERVNTPTTTVYRCGPLIDLCLGPHALEVIKSSAAYWEGKADAESLQRIYGISFPDIKQLKEWKRIQVRAVSLS
;
A
#
# COMPACT_ATOMS: atom_id res chain seq x y z
N PHE A 1 3.70 -0.99 -6.73
CA PHE A 1 2.80 -0.24 -5.83
C PHE A 1 3.60 0.19 -4.61
N CYS A 2 3.39 1.41 -4.11
CA CYS A 2 4.22 2.00 -3.08
C CYS A 2 3.35 2.32 -1.85
N ALA A 3 3.45 1.50 -0.81
CA ALA A 3 2.78 1.76 0.45
C ALA A 3 3.72 2.58 1.35
N ILE A 4 3.20 3.65 1.94
CA ILE A 4 3.93 4.44 2.93
C ILE A 4 3.39 4.05 4.30
N VAL A 5 4.29 3.61 5.19
CA VAL A 5 3.95 3.08 6.51
C VAL A 5 4.58 3.98 7.58
N LEU A 6 3.83 4.17 8.67
CA LEU A 6 4.17 5.04 9.80
C LEU A 6 5.11 4.36 10.80
N SER A 7 5.06 3.04 10.88
CA SER A 7 5.93 2.24 11.74
C SER A 7 7.20 1.80 10.99
N GLN A 8 8.30 1.66 11.74
CA GLN A 8 9.49 1.02 11.22
C GLN A 8 9.20 -0.44 10.87
N VAL A 9 9.40 -0.78 9.60
CA VAL A 9 9.37 -2.13 9.06
C VAL A 9 10.81 -2.61 8.89
N ARG A 10 11.16 -3.67 9.62
CA ARG A 10 12.47 -4.33 9.48
C ARG A 10 12.37 -5.44 8.43
N ASN A 11 13.52 -5.90 7.93
CA ASN A 11 13.56 -7.03 7.00
C ASN A 11 12.88 -8.29 7.57
N ASP A 12 12.96 -8.50 8.88
CA ASP A 12 12.31 -9.63 9.57
C ASP A 12 10.77 -9.56 9.57
N ASP A 13 10.19 -8.39 9.30
CA ASP A 13 8.75 -8.21 9.18
C ASP A 13 8.24 -8.55 7.77
N HIS A 14 9.12 -8.61 6.77
CA HIS A 14 8.73 -8.90 5.38
C HIS A 14 8.04 -10.25 5.23
N PRO A 15 8.51 -11.36 5.83
CA PRO A 15 7.81 -12.65 5.72
C PRO A 15 6.39 -12.60 6.32
N LYS A 16 6.20 -11.86 7.43
CA LYS A 16 4.89 -11.69 8.07
C LYS A 16 3.95 -10.86 7.19
N LEU A 17 4.44 -9.76 6.63
CA LEU A 17 3.70 -8.90 5.69
C LEU A 17 3.28 -9.69 4.45
N THR A 18 4.20 -10.42 3.83
CA THR A 18 3.91 -11.27 2.65
C THR A 18 2.88 -12.35 2.97
N SER A 19 2.97 -12.99 4.14
CA SER A 19 2.01 -14.01 4.57
C SER A 19 0.61 -13.43 4.80
N LEU A 20 0.53 -12.23 5.38
CA LEU A 20 -0.73 -11.50 5.53
C LEU A 20 -1.33 -11.15 4.17
N CYS A 21 -0.52 -10.61 3.24
CA CYS A 21 -0.96 -10.32 1.87
C CYS A 21 -1.49 -11.58 1.17
N HIS A 22 -0.80 -12.72 1.28
CA HIS A 22 -1.28 -13.98 0.70
C HIS A 22 -2.60 -14.46 1.32
N SER A 23 -2.79 -14.26 2.62
CA SER A 23 -4.03 -14.62 3.32
C SER A 23 -5.20 -13.78 2.78
N ILE A 24 -5.01 -12.47 2.65
CA ILE A 24 -6.03 -11.55 2.09
C ILE A 24 -6.36 -11.91 0.62
N ILE A 25 -5.35 -12.27 -0.18
CA ILE A 25 -5.56 -12.71 -1.57
C ILE A 25 -6.40 -13.99 -1.61
N LYS A 26 -6.11 -14.94 -0.72
CA LYS A 26 -6.82 -16.23 -0.63
C LYS A 26 -8.28 -16.06 -0.21
N ASP A 27 -8.58 -15.04 0.59
CA ASP A 27 -9.94 -14.74 1.02
C ASP A 27 -10.85 -14.25 -0.11
N HIS A 28 -10.29 -13.93 -1.30
CA HIS A 28 -11.03 -13.48 -2.49
C HIS A 28 -12.07 -12.39 -2.16
N GLN A 29 -11.69 -11.45 -1.29
CA GLN A 29 -12.61 -10.43 -0.82
C GLN A 29 -13.11 -9.57 -1.99
N PRO A 30 -14.42 -9.25 -2.03
CA PRO A 30 -14.97 -8.44 -3.10
C PRO A 30 -14.38 -7.03 -3.04
N PHE A 31 -14.01 -6.51 -4.21
CA PHE A 31 -13.60 -5.13 -4.37
C PHE A 31 -14.83 -4.29 -4.70
N GLU A 32 -15.27 -3.51 -3.74
CA GLU A 32 -16.45 -2.65 -3.86
C GLU A 32 -16.02 -1.21 -4.05
N ARG A 33 -16.52 -0.58 -5.12
CA ARG A 33 -16.39 0.85 -5.33
C ARG A 33 -17.52 1.55 -4.58
N LEU A 34 -17.17 2.39 -3.60
CA LEU A 34 -18.12 3.13 -2.79
C LEU A 34 -17.94 4.63 -3.01
N GLU A 35 -19.04 5.37 -2.99
CA GLU A 35 -19.02 6.82 -2.93
C GLU A 35 -19.41 7.26 -1.52
N ILE A 36 -18.47 7.90 -0.81
CA ILE A 36 -18.63 8.27 0.60
C ILE A 36 -18.41 9.78 0.73
N LYS A 37 -19.11 10.41 1.70
CA LYS A 37 -18.94 11.83 2.00
C LYS A 37 -17.55 12.08 2.60
N LYS A 38 -16.97 13.23 2.26
CA LYS A 38 -15.68 13.66 2.82
C LYS A 38 -15.71 13.72 4.35
N ALA A 39 -16.80 14.17 4.95
CA ALA A 39 -16.95 14.25 6.41
C ALA A 39 -16.81 12.88 7.09
N ASP A 40 -17.51 11.86 6.59
CA ASP A 40 -17.47 10.49 7.12
C ASP A 40 -16.06 9.90 6.98
N LEU A 41 -15.36 10.18 5.88
CA LEU A 41 -13.98 9.74 5.69
C LEU A 41 -12.99 10.45 6.64
N LEU A 42 -13.23 11.72 6.97
CA LEU A 42 -12.41 12.45 7.94
C LEU A 42 -12.57 11.88 9.36
N GLU A 43 -13.77 11.42 9.71
CA GLU A 43 -14.00 10.73 10.98
C GLU A 43 -13.38 9.33 10.96
N MET A 44 -13.61 8.57 9.90
CA MET A 44 -13.10 7.20 9.75
C MET A 44 -11.57 7.15 9.76
N PHE A 45 -10.89 8.12 9.15
CA PHE A 45 -9.43 8.20 9.13
C PHE A 45 -8.85 9.13 10.21
N ALA A 46 -9.61 9.47 11.25
CA ALA A 46 -9.16 10.36 12.33
C ALA A 46 -7.84 9.89 12.98
N TYR A 47 -7.58 8.57 12.99
CA TYR A 47 -6.36 7.96 13.52
C TYR A 47 -5.12 8.15 12.63
N ASN A 48 -5.27 8.57 11.36
CA ASN A 48 -4.18 8.67 10.39
C ASN A 48 -4.08 10.08 9.80
N GLN A 49 -3.20 10.89 10.39
CA GLN A 49 -3.00 12.28 10.02
C GLN A 49 -2.61 12.47 8.54
N PHE A 50 -1.92 11.51 7.93
CA PHE A 50 -1.54 11.55 6.52
C PHE A 50 -2.73 11.36 5.60
N LYS A 51 -3.60 10.38 5.89
CA LYS A 51 -4.84 10.19 5.12
C LYS A 51 -5.77 11.41 5.26
N LEU A 52 -5.85 12.00 6.45
CA LEU A 52 -6.58 13.25 6.66
C LEU A 52 -6.02 14.40 5.81
N ARG A 53 -4.69 14.54 5.76
CA ARG A 53 -4.01 15.56 4.96
C ARG A 53 -4.28 15.35 3.47
N ILE A 54 -4.15 14.12 2.97
CA ILE A 54 -4.50 13.77 1.58
C ILE A 54 -5.96 14.09 1.27
N LEU A 55 -6.90 13.74 2.17
CA LEU A 55 -8.31 14.05 1.99
C LEU A 55 -8.58 15.56 1.97
N LYS A 56 -7.89 16.33 2.81
CA LYS A 56 -8.03 17.79 2.84
C LYS A 56 -7.49 18.44 1.57
N GLU A 57 -6.34 17.98 1.07
CA GLU A 57 -5.63 18.58 -0.07
C GLU A 57 -6.16 18.10 -1.44
N ARG A 58 -6.53 16.83 -1.58
CA ARG A 58 -6.89 16.23 -2.88
C ARG A 58 -8.38 16.09 -3.13
N VAL A 59 -9.22 16.08 -2.09
CA VAL A 59 -10.67 15.95 -2.25
C VAL A 59 -11.32 17.32 -2.05
N ASN A 60 -11.63 18.00 -3.14
CA ASN A 60 -12.29 19.31 -3.12
C ASN A 60 -13.83 19.22 -3.24
N THR A 61 -14.35 18.01 -3.41
CA THR A 61 -15.78 17.71 -3.56
C THR A 61 -16.39 17.21 -2.25
N PRO A 62 -17.72 17.32 -2.08
CA PRO A 62 -18.41 16.83 -0.88
C PRO A 62 -18.40 15.29 -0.77
N THR A 63 -18.32 14.58 -1.90
CA THR A 63 -18.17 13.12 -1.97
C THR A 63 -16.89 12.73 -2.72
N THR A 64 -16.37 11.55 -2.41
CA THR A 64 -15.26 10.95 -3.16
C THR A 64 -15.43 9.45 -3.28
N THR A 65 -14.82 8.87 -4.31
CA THR A 65 -14.82 7.43 -4.51
C THR A 65 -13.72 6.79 -3.65
N VAL A 66 -14.07 5.75 -2.91
CA VAL A 66 -13.13 4.87 -2.21
C VAL A 66 -13.34 3.42 -2.67
N TYR A 67 -12.32 2.61 -2.49
CA TYR A 67 -12.40 1.17 -2.75
C TYR A 67 -12.32 0.41 -1.43
N ARG A 68 -13.29 -0.49 -1.23
CA ARG A 68 -13.31 -1.41 -0.09
C ARG A 68 -12.87 -2.78 -0.56
N CYS A 69 -11.95 -3.38 0.19
CA CYS A 69 -11.55 -4.77 0.08
C CYS A 69 -11.65 -5.39 1.47
N GLY A 70 -12.77 -6.06 1.73
CA GLY A 70 -13.17 -6.56 3.06
C GLY A 70 -13.08 -5.50 4.18
N PRO A 71 -12.18 -5.62 5.16
CA PRO A 71 -12.04 -4.65 6.25
C PRO A 71 -11.24 -3.40 5.85
N LEU A 72 -10.53 -3.43 4.72
CA LEU A 72 -9.69 -2.31 4.29
C LEU A 72 -10.49 -1.38 3.38
N ILE A 73 -10.53 -0.09 3.73
CA ILE A 73 -11.03 0.97 2.86
C ILE A 73 -9.84 1.87 2.50
N ASP A 74 -9.60 2.03 1.20
CA ASP A 74 -8.48 2.83 0.72
C ASP A 74 -8.85 3.74 -0.45
N LEU A 75 -8.08 4.82 -0.59
CA LEU A 75 -8.23 5.85 -1.63
C LEU A 75 -7.53 5.46 -2.94
N CYS A 76 -7.07 4.21 -3.05
CA CYS A 76 -6.28 3.74 -4.18
C CYS A 76 -7.13 3.13 -5.30
N LEU A 77 -6.66 3.33 -6.53
CA LEU A 77 -7.27 2.80 -7.75
C LEU A 77 -6.87 1.33 -7.95
N GLY A 78 -7.77 0.42 -7.57
CA GLY A 78 -7.82 -0.95 -8.11
C GLY A 78 -7.13 -2.07 -7.31
N PRO A 79 -7.39 -3.33 -7.69
CA PRO A 79 -6.82 -4.52 -7.04
C PRO A 79 -5.37 -4.74 -7.48
N HIS A 80 -4.46 -4.92 -6.52
CA HIS A 80 -3.05 -5.23 -6.78
C HIS A 80 -2.60 -6.41 -5.91
N ALA A 81 -2.21 -7.52 -6.54
CA ALA A 81 -1.58 -8.64 -5.83
C ALA A 81 -0.15 -8.23 -5.44
N LEU A 82 0.10 -7.83 -4.20
CA LEU A 82 1.35 -7.19 -3.79
C LEU A 82 2.35 -8.20 -3.19
N GLU A 83 3.58 -8.25 -3.74
CA GLU A 83 4.74 -8.81 -3.04
C GLU A 83 5.69 -7.69 -2.60
N VAL A 84 6.06 -7.68 -1.32
CA VAL A 84 7.00 -6.71 -0.73
C VAL A 84 8.44 -7.06 -1.12
N ILE A 85 9.15 -6.11 -1.74
CA ILE A 85 10.54 -6.29 -2.22
C ILE A 85 11.52 -5.61 -1.28
N LYS A 86 11.26 -4.37 -0.88
CA LYS A 86 12.20 -3.54 -0.12
C LYS A 86 11.48 -2.49 0.69
N SER A 87 12.01 -2.17 1.87
CA SER A 87 11.66 -0.96 2.62
C SER A 87 12.80 0.06 2.52
N SER A 88 12.47 1.34 2.42
CA SER A 88 13.43 2.44 2.51
C SER A 88 12.87 3.56 3.39
N ALA A 89 13.74 4.36 3.99
CA ALA A 89 13.30 5.62 4.59
C ALA A 89 12.76 6.55 3.49
N ALA A 90 11.69 7.27 3.81
CA ALA A 90 11.13 8.32 2.99
C ALA A 90 10.69 9.48 3.89
N TYR A 91 10.62 10.67 3.31
CA TYR A 91 10.10 11.84 4.00
C TYR A 91 8.80 12.28 3.35
N TRP A 92 7.88 12.82 4.15
CA TRP A 92 6.65 13.38 3.60
C TRP A 92 6.97 14.49 2.59
N GLU A 93 6.38 14.42 1.39
CA GLU A 93 6.66 15.32 0.26
C GLU A 93 8.16 15.46 -0.13
N GLY A 94 9.04 14.58 0.35
CA GLY A 94 10.48 14.69 0.12
C GLY A 94 11.17 15.83 0.89
N LYS A 95 10.51 16.44 1.88
CA LYS A 95 11.12 17.46 2.75
C LYS A 95 11.85 16.77 3.90
N ALA A 96 13.16 16.94 3.97
CA ALA A 96 14.02 16.29 4.99
C ALA A 96 13.63 16.67 6.43
N ASP A 97 13.02 17.83 6.64
CA ASP A 97 12.56 18.32 7.95
C ASP A 97 11.17 17.78 8.35
N ALA A 98 10.52 17.01 7.48
CA ALA A 98 9.20 16.45 7.73
C ALA A 98 9.29 15.07 8.41
N GLU A 99 8.15 14.57 8.91
CA GLU A 99 8.05 13.29 9.58
C GLU A 99 8.71 12.15 8.78
N SER A 100 9.53 11.36 9.48
CA SER A 100 10.19 10.17 8.94
C SER A 100 9.14 9.09 8.68
N LEU A 101 9.06 8.66 7.43
CA LEU A 101 8.18 7.59 6.98
C LEU A 101 9.02 6.44 6.44
N GLN A 102 8.43 5.27 6.35
CA GLN A 102 9.02 4.19 5.56
C GLN A 102 8.21 3.91 4.32
N ARG A 103 8.92 3.82 3.20
CA ARG A 103 8.39 3.46 1.90
C ARG A 103 8.60 1.97 1.70
N ILE A 104 7.51 1.24 1.52
CA ILE A 104 7.53 -0.17 1.14
C ILE A 104 7.30 -0.27 -0.36
N TYR A 105 8.30 -0.80 -1.05
CA TYR A 105 8.22 -1.17 -2.45
C TYR A 105 7.62 -2.56 -2.57
N GLY A 106 6.52 -2.66 -3.33
CA GLY A 106 5.99 -3.94 -3.75
C GLY A 106 5.75 -4.03 -5.25
N ILE A 107 5.89 -5.23 -5.79
CA ILE A 107 5.57 -5.58 -7.18
C ILE A 107 4.34 -6.46 -7.21
N SER A 108 3.57 -6.35 -8.29
CA SER A 108 2.37 -7.16 -8.48
C SER A 108 2.38 -7.83 -9.83
N PHE A 109 1.99 -9.11 -9.86
CA PHE A 109 1.84 -9.89 -11.07
C PHE A 109 0.43 -10.49 -11.16
N PRO A 110 -0.11 -10.64 -12.38
CA PRO A 110 -1.41 -11.28 -12.60
C PRO A 110 -1.40 -12.79 -12.31
N ASP A 111 -0.24 -13.44 -12.34
CA ASP A 111 -0.10 -14.88 -12.07
C ASP A 111 1.18 -15.20 -11.28
N ILE A 112 1.11 -16.25 -10.46
CA ILE A 112 2.20 -16.71 -9.58
C ILE A 112 3.43 -17.17 -10.38
N LYS A 113 3.25 -17.71 -11.60
CA LYS A 113 4.36 -18.13 -12.47
C LYS A 113 5.22 -16.94 -12.87
N GLN A 114 4.59 -15.80 -13.21
CA GLN A 114 5.31 -14.58 -13.57
C GLN A 114 6.10 -14.02 -12.40
N LEU A 115 5.53 -14.10 -11.18
CA LEU A 115 6.23 -13.70 -9.97
C LEU A 115 7.47 -14.58 -9.70
N LYS A 116 7.35 -15.90 -9.86
CA LYS A 116 8.49 -16.82 -9.70
C LYS A 116 9.59 -16.54 -10.73
N GLU A 117 9.21 -16.24 -11.97
CA GLU A 117 10.16 -15.92 -13.01
C GLU A 117 10.88 -14.59 -12.74
N TRP A 118 10.14 -13.56 -12.32
CA TRP A 118 10.73 -12.30 -11.90
C TRP A 118 11.74 -12.47 -10.77
N LYS A 119 11.43 -13.29 -9.74
CA LYS A 119 12.38 -13.60 -8.66
C LYS A 119 13.66 -14.25 -9.17
N ARG A 120 13.56 -15.19 -10.12
CA ARG A 120 14.73 -15.82 -10.74
C ARG A 120 15.59 -14.82 -11.47
N ILE A 121 14.98 -13.89 -12.21
CA ILE A 121 15.68 -12.81 -12.92
C ILE A 121 16.41 -11.91 -11.92
N GLN A 122 15.77 -11.52 -10.81
CA GLN A 122 16.42 -10.68 -9.79
C GLN A 122 17.63 -11.36 -9.14
N VAL A 123 17.52 -12.64 -8.79
CA VAL A 123 18.66 -13.40 -8.23
C VAL A 123 19.82 -13.48 -9.23
N ARG A 124 19.52 -13.69 -10.51
CA ARG A 124 20.52 -13.73 -11.58
C ARG A 124 21.16 -12.36 -11.83
N ALA A 125 20.41 -11.27 -11.73
CA ALA A 125 20.93 -9.91 -11.89
C ALA A 125 21.90 -9.53 -10.76
N VAL A 126 21.61 -9.92 -9.51
CA VAL A 126 22.48 -9.68 -8.36
C VAL A 126 23.77 -10.50 -8.42
N SER A 127 23.76 -11.66 -9.07
CA SER A 127 24.97 -12.50 -9.21
C SER A 127 25.87 -12.13 -10.40
N LEU A 128 25.43 -11.17 -11.24
CA LEU A 128 26.19 -10.64 -12.37
C LEU A 128 26.79 -9.24 -12.08
N SER A 129 26.64 -8.74 -10.86
CA SER A 129 27.15 -7.46 -10.34
C SER A 129 28.04 -7.69 -9.14
#